data_AF-A0A2P6TPE0-F1
#
_entry.id   AF-A0A2P6TPE0-F1
#
_cell.length_a   1.000
_cell.length_b   1.000
_cell.length_c   1.000
_cell.angle_alpha   90.00
_cell.angle_beta   90.00
_cell.angle_gamma   90.00
#
_symmetry.space_group_name_H-M   'P 1'
#
loop_
_entity.id
_entity.type
_entity.pdbx_description
1 polymer ?
#
loop_
_entity_poly.entity_id
_entity_poly.type
_entity_poly.pdbx_seq_one_letter_code
_entity_poly.pdbx_strand_id
1 'polypeptide(L)'
;MASPPPKIMALWNAKAAAAEHPWKGGSGGGSSASLLAAHHLGGGGQRHRRSGSSSFKLAAAVEDEVGSLEQWREAQLEEWGKKEAARCDSGDPDLEFCELPGIINTPPAERSAAEEAWSRGRWLLGLLVLQSMSSVVLDSYQELLRDHLVVTLFLTMLVGAGGNAGNQSAIKVIRGLATGSMKPTGPGVRRAMQQQLAVGLLLGAGLAAGGWVRVYLTNGNALNATAISISLFLIVLCSVVAGTGLPFALAKAGVDPANAGTSIQVIMDITGVLITCATCHLVLDQLAAGLSVA
;
A
#
# COMPACT_ATOMS: atom_id res chain seq x y z
N MET A 1 -23.77 -16.62 -9.98
CA MET A 1 -22.37 -16.98 -10.29
C MET A 1 -22.18 -18.43 -9.90
N ALA A 2 -21.64 -19.27 -10.79
CA ALA A 2 -21.36 -20.65 -10.47
C ALA A 2 -20.28 -20.71 -9.38
N SER A 3 -20.43 -21.60 -8.40
CA SER A 3 -19.43 -21.82 -7.36
C SER A 3 -18.13 -22.31 -7.99
N PRO A 4 -16.95 -21.82 -7.54
CA PRO A 4 -15.68 -22.30 -8.06
C PRO A 4 -15.54 -23.82 -7.81
N PRO A 5 -14.86 -24.56 -8.71
CA PRO A 5 -14.74 -26.01 -8.59
C PRO A 5 -14.16 -26.43 -7.24
N PRO A 6 -14.58 -27.59 -6.68
CA PRO A 6 -14.31 -27.98 -5.30
C PRO A 6 -12.82 -28.08 -4.94
N LYS A 7 -11.93 -28.33 -5.92
CA LYS A 7 -10.48 -28.29 -5.73
C LYS A 7 -9.95 -26.87 -5.43
N ILE A 8 -10.52 -25.85 -6.08
CA ILE A 8 -10.21 -24.44 -5.83
C ILE A 8 -10.71 -24.02 -4.46
N MET A 9 -11.91 -24.47 -4.07
CA MET A 9 -12.45 -24.20 -2.75
C MET A 9 -11.62 -24.88 -1.65
N ALA A 10 -11.09 -26.09 -1.89
CA ALA A 10 -10.17 -26.78 -0.99
C ALA A 10 -8.81 -26.06 -0.88
N LEU A 11 -8.25 -25.55 -1.98
CA LEU A 11 -7.01 -24.75 -1.95
C LEU A 11 -7.20 -23.39 -1.29
N TRP A 12 -8.35 -22.74 -1.51
CA TRP A 12 -8.68 -21.47 -0.87
C TRP A 12 -8.88 -21.67 0.64
N ASN A 13 -9.58 -22.73 1.05
CA ASN A 13 -9.73 -23.11 2.45
C ASN A 13 -8.40 -23.58 3.08
N ALA A 14 -7.54 -24.28 2.35
CA ALA A 14 -6.21 -24.66 2.83
C ALA A 14 -5.27 -23.45 2.98
N LYS A 15 -5.38 -22.47 2.07
CA LYS A 15 -4.62 -21.21 2.12
C LYS A 15 -5.16 -20.25 3.19
N ALA A 16 -6.47 -20.25 3.42
CA ALA A 16 -7.12 -19.56 4.53
C ALA A 16 -6.74 -20.21 5.88
N ALA A 17 -6.75 -21.55 5.98
CA ALA A 17 -6.31 -22.27 7.17
C ALA A 17 -4.81 -22.10 7.45
N ALA A 18 -3.97 -21.98 6.41
CA ALA A 18 -2.55 -21.64 6.55
C ALA A 18 -2.33 -20.18 6.99
N ALA A 19 -3.30 -19.29 6.77
CA ALA A 19 -3.26 -17.91 7.26
C ALA A 19 -3.69 -17.79 8.74
N GLU A 20 -4.33 -18.81 9.32
CA GLU A 20 -4.80 -18.82 10.72
C GLU A 20 -3.77 -19.36 11.75
N HIS A 21 -2.60 -19.83 11.30
CA HIS A 21 -1.52 -20.27 12.19
C HIS A 21 -0.17 -19.58 11.88
N PRO A 22 0.21 -18.52 12.61
CA PRO A 22 1.54 -17.95 12.48
C PRO A 22 2.56 -18.76 13.32
N TRP A 23 3.58 -19.29 12.64
CA TRP A 23 4.95 -19.57 13.13
C TRP A 23 5.19 -20.59 14.27
N LYS A 24 5.77 -21.74 13.90
CA LYS A 24 6.93 -22.39 14.57
C LYS A 24 7.78 -22.98 13.43
N GLY A 25 9.08 -22.80 13.23
CA GLY A 25 10.17 -22.13 13.95
C GLY A 25 11.48 -22.72 13.38
N GLY A 26 12.47 -21.88 13.10
CA GLY A 26 13.88 -22.24 12.83
C GLY A 26 14.18 -22.69 11.39
N SER A 27 15.36 -22.46 10.81
CA SER A 27 16.59 -21.77 11.22
C SER A 27 17.55 -21.84 10.03
N GLY A 28 18.30 -20.76 9.78
CA GLY A 28 19.48 -20.72 8.90
C GLY A 28 19.15 -20.54 7.42
N GLY A 29 19.69 -19.57 6.69
CA GLY A 29 20.89 -18.78 6.90
C GLY A 29 21.54 -18.60 5.52
N GLY A 30 22.12 -17.43 5.28
CA GLY A 30 23.10 -17.27 4.19
C GLY A 30 22.63 -16.53 2.95
N SER A 31 22.93 -15.22 2.96
CA SER A 31 23.66 -14.50 1.91
C SER A 31 23.28 -14.66 0.43
N SER A 32 22.85 -13.51 -0.10
CA SER A 32 23.52 -12.77 -1.19
C SER A 32 23.70 -13.43 -2.55
N ALA A 33 23.08 -12.76 -3.54
CA ALA A 33 23.73 -12.22 -4.73
C ALA A 33 24.32 -13.17 -5.79
N SER A 34 24.16 -12.71 -7.03
CA SER A 34 25.01 -12.99 -8.19
C SER A 34 24.73 -14.28 -8.97
N LEU A 35 23.68 -14.23 -9.80
CA LEU A 35 23.59 -14.98 -11.04
C LEU A 35 24.14 -14.10 -12.17
N LEU A 36 25.42 -14.25 -12.51
CA LEU A 36 26.01 -13.79 -13.77
C LEU A 36 27.36 -14.48 -14.01
N ALA A 37 27.54 -14.92 -15.26
CA ALA A 37 28.74 -15.52 -15.86
C ALA A 37 29.12 -16.94 -15.42
N ALA A 38 29.71 -17.81 -16.24
CA ALA A 38 29.82 -18.02 -17.69
C ALA A 38 30.73 -19.26 -17.83
N HIS A 39 30.43 -20.10 -18.82
CA HIS A 39 31.38 -20.78 -19.70
C HIS A 39 32.81 -21.07 -19.20
N HIS A 40 33.18 -22.35 -19.01
CA HIS A 40 34.41 -22.95 -19.55
C HIS A 40 34.47 -24.47 -19.29
N LEU A 41 35.25 -25.13 -20.16
CA LEU A 41 35.33 -26.55 -20.49
C LEU A 41 35.94 -27.45 -19.41
N GLY A 42 35.57 -28.74 -19.47
CA GLY A 42 36.54 -29.84 -19.45
C GLY A 42 36.77 -30.59 -18.13
N GLY A 43 36.49 -31.90 -18.16
CA GLY A 43 37.32 -32.91 -17.50
C GLY A 43 36.91 -33.37 -16.09
N GLY A 44 36.41 -34.61 -16.03
CA GLY A 44 36.73 -35.61 -15.01
C GLY A 44 36.48 -35.27 -13.53
N GLY A 45 35.49 -35.92 -12.92
CA GLY A 45 35.43 -36.04 -11.46
C GLY A 45 34.03 -36.34 -10.93
N GLN A 46 33.79 -37.61 -10.58
CA GLN A 46 32.65 -37.99 -9.76
C GLN A 46 32.67 -37.25 -8.42
N ARG A 47 31.58 -36.56 -8.06
CA ARG A 47 30.96 -36.62 -6.71
C ARG A 47 29.60 -35.92 -6.66
N HIS A 48 28.61 -36.67 -6.19
CA HIS A 48 27.33 -36.28 -5.58
C HIS A 48 26.52 -35.09 -6.16
N ARG A 49 25.43 -35.43 -6.88
CA ARG A 49 24.20 -34.61 -6.94
C ARG A 49 22.96 -35.50 -6.82
N ARG A 50 22.37 -35.57 -5.63
CA ARG A 50 20.97 -35.96 -5.40
C ARG A 50 20.33 -34.85 -4.56
N SER A 51 19.78 -33.84 -5.23
CA SER A 51 18.65 -33.01 -4.77
C SER A 51 18.46 -31.88 -5.79
N GLY A 52 17.50 -32.04 -6.70
CA GLY A 52 17.21 -31.06 -7.76
C GLY A 52 15.91 -31.34 -8.53
N SER A 53 15.21 -32.44 -8.23
CA SER A 53 14.02 -32.88 -8.97
C SER A 53 12.69 -32.39 -8.38
N SER A 54 12.66 -31.90 -7.14
CA SER A 54 11.40 -31.53 -6.47
C SER A 54 10.95 -30.11 -6.81
N SER A 55 11.86 -29.13 -6.76
CA SER A 55 11.54 -27.72 -7.03
C SER A 55 11.15 -27.47 -8.50
N PHE A 56 11.74 -28.22 -9.45
CA PHE A 56 11.42 -28.10 -10.87
C PHE A 56 10.05 -28.70 -11.21
N LYS A 57 9.66 -29.78 -10.53
CA LYS A 57 8.32 -30.37 -10.65
C LYS A 57 7.24 -29.48 -10.03
N LEU A 58 7.56 -28.82 -8.92
CA LEU A 58 6.65 -27.88 -8.28
C LEU A 58 6.43 -26.62 -9.14
N ALA A 59 7.50 -26.08 -9.73
CA ALA A 59 7.40 -24.93 -10.65
C ALA A 59 6.55 -25.26 -11.89
N ALA A 60 6.80 -26.42 -12.52
CA ALA A 60 6.01 -26.86 -13.68
C ALA A 60 4.52 -27.12 -13.32
N ALA A 61 4.24 -27.66 -12.13
CA ALA A 61 2.86 -27.86 -11.68
C ALA A 61 2.13 -26.53 -11.39
N VAL A 62 2.85 -25.53 -10.86
CA VAL A 62 2.30 -24.19 -10.63
C VAL A 62 2.03 -23.47 -11.95
N GLU A 63 2.91 -23.62 -12.95
CA GLU A 63 2.76 -22.97 -14.26
C GLU A 63 1.56 -23.55 -15.05
N ASP A 64 1.33 -24.86 -14.96
CA ASP A 64 0.17 -25.53 -15.55
C ASP A 64 -1.15 -25.13 -14.86
N GLU A 65 -1.15 -24.96 -13.52
CA GLU A 65 -2.32 -24.46 -12.77
C GLU A 65 -2.61 -22.97 -13.04
N VAL A 66 -1.58 -22.14 -13.22
CA VAL A 66 -1.74 -20.73 -13.59
C VAL A 66 -2.38 -20.61 -14.98
N GLY A 67 -1.95 -21.43 -15.95
CA GLY A 67 -2.59 -21.48 -17.28
C GLY A 67 -4.08 -21.84 -17.21
N SER A 68 -4.43 -22.82 -16.36
CA SER A 68 -5.83 -23.20 -16.13
C SER A 68 -6.67 -22.07 -15.50
N LEU A 69 -6.07 -21.25 -14.62
CA LEU A 69 -6.74 -20.11 -14.00
C LEU A 69 -6.98 -18.96 -14.98
N GLU A 70 -6.05 -18.71 -15.90
CA GLU A 70 -6.26 -17.70 -16.94
C GLU A 70 -7.37 -18.12 -17.90
N GLN A 71 -7.41 -19.39 -18.33
CA GLN A 71 -8.51 -19.92 -19.12
C GLN A 71 -9.86 -19.84 -18.41
N TRP A 72 -9.92 -20.13 -17.11
CA TRP A 72 -11.15 -20.00 -16.33
C TRP A 72 -11.59 -18.53 -16.21
N ARG A 73 -10.64 -17.61 -15.99
CA ARG A 73 -10.89 -16.16 -15.95
C ARG A 73 -11.43 -15.66 -17.29
N GLU A 74 -10.83 -16.06 -18.40
CA GLU A 74 -11.26 -15.67 -19.75
C GLU A 74 -12.65 -16.21 -20.07
N ALA A 75 -12.93 -17.48 -19.75
CA ALA A 75 -14.26 -18.07 -19.94
C ALA A 75 -15.34 -17.35 -19.12
N GLN A 76 -15.04 -16.93 -17.90
CA GLN A 76 -15.97 -16.16 -17.08
C GLN A 76 -16.16 -14.73 -17.59
N LEU A 77 -15.11 -14.09 -18.10
CA LEU A 77 -15.21 -12.76 -18.72
C LEU A 77 -16.05 -12.80 -20.00
N GLU A 78 -15.90 -13.83 -20.82
CA GLU A 78 -16.76 -14.03 -22.01
C GLU A 78 -18.23 -14.28 -21.63
N GLU A 79 -18.47 -15.13 -20.63
CA GLU A 79 -19.83 -15.44 -20.17
C GLU A 79 -20.50 -14.20 -19.56
N TRP A 80 -19.76 -13.43 -18.78
CA TRP A 80 -20.21 -12.16 -18.23
C TRP A 80 -20.51 -11.15 -19.35
N GLY A 81 -19.62 -11.01 -20.33
CA GLY A 81 -19.82 -10.13 -21.48
C GLY A 81 -21.07 -10.49 -22.30
N LYS A 82 -21.33 -11.78 -22.53
CA LYS A 82 -22.55 -12.26 -23.22
C LYS A 82 -23.82 -11.95 -22.42
N LYS A 83 -23.80 -12.09 -21.09
CA LYS A 83 -24.94 -11.78 -20.22
C LYS A 83 -25.24 -10.29 -20.17
N GLU A 84 -24.21 -9.45 -20.12
CA GLU A 84 -24.39 -8.00 -20.08
C GLU A 84 -24.86 -7.46 -21.44
N ALA A 85 -24.36 -8.01 -22.55
CA ALA A 85 -24.86 -7.70 -23.89
C ALA A 85 -26.34 -8.06 -24.05
N ALA A 86 -26.76 -9.24 -23.57
CA ALA A 86 -28.17 -9.64 -23.57
C ALA A 86 -29.04 -8.77 -22.64
N ARG A 87 -28.44 -8.22 -21.58
CA ARG A 87 -29.14 -7.31 -20.65
C ARG A 87 -29.39 -5.94 -21.26
N CYS A 88 -28.47 -5.40 -22.04
CA CYS A 88 -28.67 -4.15 -22.76
C CYS A 88 -29.74 -4.22 -23.87
N ASP A 89 -30.00 -5.41 -24.43
CA ASP A 89 -31.04 -5.63 -25.46
C ASP A 89 -32.46 -5.77 -24.87
N SER A 90 -32.59 -5.79 -23.53
CA SER A 90 -33.86 -6.03 -22.84
C SER A 90 -34.76 -4.79 -22.69
N GLY A 91 -34.31 -3.61 -23.13
CA GLY A 91 -35.13 -2.40 -23.21
C GLY A 91 -35.55 -1.79 -21.87
N ASP A 92 -34.79 -2.03 -20.80
CA ASP A 92 -35.06 -1.49 -19.46
C ASP A 92 -34.74 0.03 -19.40
N PRO A 93 -35.73 0.91 -19.15
CA PRO A 93 -35.56 2.37 -19.28
C PRO A 93 -34.68 3.03 -18.21
N ASP A 94 -34.24 2.30 -17.18
CA ASP A 94 -33.31 2.78 -16.15
C ASP A 94 -31.81 2.52 -16.51
N LEU A 95 -31.53 1.97 -17.70
CA LEU A 95 -30.19 1.64 -18.19
C LEU A 95 -29.51 2.82 -18.93
N GLU A 96 -29.24 3.92 -18.24
CA GLU A 96 -28.35 4.99 -18.74
C GLU A 96 -26.91 4.46 -18.98
N PHE A 97 -26.58 3.27 -18.46
CA PHE A 97 -25.30 2.60 -18.61
C PHE A 97 -25.10 1.92 -19.99
N CYS A 98 -26.19 1.56 -20.70
CA CYS A 98 -26.09 0.89 -22.00
C CYS A 98 -25.85 1.87 -23.17
N GLU A 99 -26.08 3.17 -22.97
CA GLU A 99 -25.70 4.24 -23.91
C GLU A 99 -24.24 4.71 -23.75
N LEU A 100 -23.41 3.95 -23.04
CA LEU A 100 -21.95 4.13 -23.04
C LEU A 100 -21.20 3.15 -23.97
N PRO A 101 -21.62 2.86 -25.23
CA PRO A 101 -20.76 2.12 -26.14
C PRO A 101 -19.52 2.95 -26.51
N GLY A 102 -19.55 4.27 -26.29
CA GLY A 102 -18.45 5.18 -26.59
C GLY A 102 -17.30 5.21 -25.57
N ILE A 103 -17.46 4.74 -24.33
CA ILE A 103 -16.35 4.74 -23.34
C ILE A 103 -15.62 3.39 -23.30
N ILE A 104 -16.32 2.29 -23.61
CA ILE A 104 -15.73 0.94 -23.61
C ILE A 104 -15.14 0.58 -24.98
N ASN A 105 -15.71 1.06 -26.10
CA ASN A 105 -15.21 0.76 -27.45
C ASN A 105 -14.30 1.84 -28.05
N THR A 106 -14.07 2.97 -27.38
CA THR A 106 -12.92 3.79 -27.74
C THR A 106 -11.68 3.09 -27.20
N PRO A 107 -10.77 2.54 -28.04
CA PRO A 107 -9.44 2.28 -27.54
C PRO A 107 -8.97 3.57 -26.87
N PRO A 108 -8.42 3.53 -25.63
CA PRO A 108 -7.86 4.72 -25.03
C PRO A 108 -6.95 5.32 -26.09
N ALA A 109 -7.19 6.59 -26.47
CA ALA A 109 -6.47 7.24 -27.56
C ALA A 109 -5.00 6.82 -27.44
N GLU A 110 -4.47 6.09 -28.43
CA GLU A 110 -3.12 5.50 -28.39
C GLU A 110 -2.11 6.64 -28.35
N ARG A 111 -1.96 7.26 -27.17
CA ARG A 111 -0.89 8.19 -26.88
C ARG A 111 0.35 7.35 -26.90
N SER A 112 1.35 7.79 -27.66
CA SER A 112 2.66 7.17 -27.60
C SER A 112 3.09 7.08 -26.14
N ALA A 113 3.73 5.98 -25.74
CA ALA A 113 4.24 5.81 -24.38
C ALA A 113 5.07 7.03 -23.92
N ALA A 114 5.73 7.71 -24.87
CA ALA A 114 6.46 8.94 -24.63
C ALA A 114 5.57 10.13 -24.24
N GLU A 115 4.40 10.29 -24.84
CA GLU A 115 3.46 11.38 -24.52
C GLU A 115 2.84 11.19 -23.14
N GLU A 116 2.47 9.96 -22.81
CA GLU A 116 1.96 9.63 -21.48
C GLU A 116 3.04 9.79 -20.40
N ALA A 117 4.25 9.30 -20.68
CA ALA A 117 5.41 9.49 -19.80
C ALA A 117 5.74 10.96 -19.60
N TRP A 118 5.64 11.81 -20.62
CA TRP A 118 5.88 13.25 -20.49
C TRP A 118 4.81 13.94 -19.64
N SER A 119 3.54 13.61 -19.87
CA SER A 119 2.41 14.16 -19.14
C SER A 119 2.47 13.81 -17.64
N ARG A 120 2.62 12.52 -17.32
CA ARG A 120 2.73 12.04 -15.93
C ARG A 120 4.08 12.44 -15.32
N GLY A 121 5.16 12.40 -16.10
CA GLY A 121 6.52 12.68 -15.67
C GLY A 121 6.72 14.09 -15.16
N ARG A 122 6.11 15.11 -15.79
CA ARG A 122 6.14 16.50 -15.27
C ARG A 122 5.55 16.61 -13.86
N TRP A 123 4.43 15.93 -13.61
CA TRP A 123 3.80 15.92 -12.29
C TRP A 123 4.64 15.16 -11.27
N LEU A 124 5.10 13.95 -11.62
CA LEU A 124 5.94 13.12 -10.76
C LEU A 124 7.28 13.78 -10.44
N LEU A 125 7.88 14.50 -11.39
CA LEU A 125 9.13 15.23 -11.16
C LEU A 125 8.93 16.37 -10.17
N GLY A 126 7.83 17.12 -10.27
CA GLY A 126 7.47 18.14 -9.29
C GLY A 126 7.27 17.56 -7.89
N LEU A 127 6.56 16.42 -7.82
CA LEU A 127 6.38 15.66 -6.58
C LEU A 127 7.69 15.15 -6.00
N LEU A 128 8.64 14.69 -6.83
CA LEU A 128 9.96 14.22 -6.40
C LEU A 128 10.78 15.35 -5.77
N VAL A 129 10.79 16.53 -6.40
CA VAL A 129 11.47 17.72 -5.83
C VAL A 129 10.84 18.09 -4.49
N LEU A 130 9.51 18.07 -4.39
CA LEU A 130 8.83 18.35 -3.13
C LEU A 130 9.18 17.29 -2.05
N GLN A 131 9.18 16.02 -2.41
CA GLN A 131 9.52 14.90 -1.54
C GLN A 131 10.95 15.01 -0.99
N SER A 132 11.89 15.59 -1.76
CA SER A 132 13.27 15.82 -1.31
C SER A 132 13.38 16.71 -0.07
N MET A 133 12.35 17.51 0.25
CA MET A 133 12.30 18.34 1.48
C MET A 133 12.34 17.50 2.77
N SER A 134 11.94 16.23 2.71
CA SER A 134 12.06 15.31 3.85
C SER A 134 13.51 15.13 4.31
N SER A 135 14.49 15.27 3.42
CA SER A 135 15.93 15.19 3.75
C SER A 135 16.38 16.33 4.67
N VAL A 136 15.86 17.54 4.48
CA VAL A 136 16.16 18.72 5.32
C VAL A 136 15.65 18.50 6.75
N VAL A 137 14.48 17.85 6.88
CA VAL A 137 13.95 17.47 8.19
C VAL A 137 14.87 16.46 8.86
N LEU A 138 15.29 15.40 8.16
CA LEU A 138 16.22 14.41 8.72
C LEU A 138 17.57 15.03 9.12
N ASP A 139 18.09 15.96 8.32
CA ASP A 139 19.33 16.70 8.58
C ASP A 139 19.24 17.48 9.91
N SER A 140 18.08 18.11 10.17
CA SER A 140 17.83 18.86 11.41
C SER A 140 17.80 18.00 12.68
N TYR A 141 17.55 16.69 12.56
CA TYR A 141 17.47 15.74 13.68
C TYR A 141 18.63 14.72 13.67
N GLN A 142 19.75 15.03 13.02
CA GLN A 142 20.87 14.09 12.88
C GLN A 142 21.39 13.51 14.18
N GLU A 143 21.52 14.33 15.23
CA GLU A 143 22.03 13.84 16.53
C GLU A 143 21.07 12.80 17.15
N LEU A 144 19.76 13.09 17.14
CA LEU A 144 18.74 12.13 17.61
C LEU A 144 18.82 10.80 16.84
N LEU A 145 18.99 10.87 15.52
CA LEU A 145 19.02 9.68 14.65
C LEU A 145 20.32 8.89 14.81
N ARG A 146 21.44 9.54 15.15
CA ARG A 146 22.71 8.87 15.49
C ARG A 146 22.58 8.08 16.78
N ASP A 147 21.95 8.67 17.79
CA ASP A 147 21.76 8.01 19.10
C ASP A 147 20.70 6.91 19.03
N HIS A 148 19.69 7.08 18.17
CA HIS A 148 18.54 6.17 18.05
C HIS A 148 18.36 5.65 16.62
N LEU A 149 19.34 4.89 16.13
CA LEU A 149 19.29 4.27 14.79
C LEU A 149 18.04 3.41 14.55
N VAL A 150 17.41 2.89 15.60
CA VAL A 150 16.14 2.15 15.46
C VAL A 150 15.05 3.00 14.81
N VAL A 151 15.01 4.31 15.05
CA VAL A 151 13.99 5.21 14.48
C VAL A 151 14.11 5.23 12.96
N THR A 152 15.32 5.29 12.41
CA THR A 152 15.53 5.30 10.95
C THR A 152 15.14 4.00 10.29
N LEU A 153 15.34 2.86 10.96
CA LEU A 153 14.93 1.54 10.48
C LEU A 153 13.40 1.40 10.32
N PHE A 154 12.63 2.14 11.10
CA PHE A 154 11.16 2.12 11.04
C PHE A 154 10.54 3.28 10.26
N LEU A 155 11.32 4.29 9.83
CA LEU A 155 10.80 5.45 9.10
C LEU A 155 10.01 5.07 7.84
N THR A 156 10.53 4.14 7.03
CA THR A 156 9.85 3.69 5.81
C THR A 156 8.52 3.00 6.09
N MET A 157 8.46 2.24 7.19
CA MET A 157 7.23 1.60 7.67
C MET A 157 6.20 2.65 8.10
N LEU A 158 6.62 3.65 8.87
CA LEU A 158 5.75 4.70 9.39
C LEU A 158 5.15 5.54 8.26
N VAL A 159 6.00 6.02 7.35
CA VAL A 159 5.60 6.82 6.20
C VAL A 159 4.72 6.02 5.24
N GLY A 160 5.06 4.75 4.98
CA GLY A 160 4.26 3.85 4.17
C GLY A 160 2.88 3.58 4.76
N ALA A 161 2.79 3.35 6.08
CA ALA A 161 1.51 3.19 6.78
C ALA A 161 0.65 4.47 6.69
N GLY A 162 1.28 5.63 6.84
CA GLY A 162 0.67 6.93 6.60
C GLY A 162 0.08 7.02 5.21
N GLY A 163 0.90 6.90 4.16
CA GLY A 163 0.45 6.99 2.76
C GLY A 163 -0.70 6.03 2.43
N ASN A 164 -0.62 4.78 2.91
CA ASN A 164 -1.68 3.79 2.72
C ASN A 164 -3.01 4.20 3.37
N ALA A 165 -2.98 4.66 4.63
CA ALA A 165 -4.20 5.09 5.34
C ALA A 165 -4.84 6.33 4.69
N GLY A 166 -4.02 7.28 4.24
CA GLY A 166 -4.46 8.49 3.58
C GLY A 166 -5.07 8.20 2.22
N ASN A 167 -4.44 7.34 1.43
CA ASN A 167 -4.95 6.91 0.13
C ASN A 167 -6.29 6.16 0.25
N GLN A 168 -6.44 5.30 1.26
CA GLN A 168 -7.74 4.66 1.53
C GLN A 168 -8.84 5.69 1.83
N SER A 169 -8.52 6.70 2.65
CA SER A 169 -9.45 7.79 2.96
C SER A 169 -9.78 8.63 1.72
N ALA A 170 -8.78 8.94 0.91
CA ALA A 170 -8.93 9.72 -0.31
C ALA A 170 -9.78 9.01 -1.36
N ILE A 171 -9.53 7.72 -1.62
CA ILE A 171 -10.33 6.92 -2.55
C ILE A 171 -11.81 6.93 -2.15
N LYS A 172 -12.10 6.82 -0.85
CA LYS A 172 -13.47 6.89 -0.34
C LYS A 172 -14.12 8.24 -0.62
N VAL A 173 -13.40 9.35 -0.42
CA VAL A 173 -13.91 10.70 -0.71
C VAL A 173 -14.06 10.94 -2.21
N ILE A 174 -13.07 10.56 -3.03
CA ILE A 174 -13.11 10.69 -4.49
C ILE A 174 -14.33 9.95 -5.05
N ARG A 175 -14.55 8.69 -4.63
CA ARG A 175 -15.73 7.93 -5.02
C ARG A 175 -17.02 8.59 -4.51
N GLY A 176 -17.00 9.14 -3.30
CA GLY A 176 -18.13 9.86 -2.73
C GLY A 176 -18.51 11.11 -3.53
N LEU A 177 -17.51 11.86 -3.98
CA LEU A 177 -17.67 13.02 -4.86
C LEU A 177 -18.20 12.60 -6.24
N ALA A 178 -17.63 11.56 -6.84
CA ALA A 178 -18.02 11.07 -8.17
C ALA A 178 -19.46 10.52 -8.20
N THR A 179 -19.90 9.86 -7.13
CA THR A 179 -21.26 9.31 -7.00
C THR A 179 -22.29 10.34 -6.49
N GLY A 180 -21.88 11.59 -6.21
CA GLY A 180 -22.75 12.62 -5.62
C GLY A 180 -23.18 12.36 -4.16
N SER A 181 -22.75 11.25 -3.56
CA SER A 181 -23.05 10.89 -2.17
C SER A 181 -22.35 11.82 -1.15
N MET A 182 -21.23 12.43 -1.55
CA MET A 182 -20.57 13.50 -0.81
C MET A 182 -20.58 14.79 -1.62
N LYS A 183 -21.01 15.88 -0.99
CA LYS A 183 -21.02 17.22 -1.61
C LYS A 183 -19.79 18.01 -1.15
N PRO A 184 -19.07 18.72 -2.04
CA PRO A 184 -17.94 19.60 -1.68
C PRO A 184 -18.39 20.91 -0.99
N THR A 185 -19.45 20.86 -0.18
CA THR A 185 -19.98 21.97 0.60
C THR A 185 -19.38 21.96 2.01
N GLY A 186 -19.34 23.10 2.71
CA GLY A 186 -18.83 23.18 4.08
C GLY A 186 -19.40 22.10 5.03
N PRO A 187 -20.73 21.90 5.08
CA PRO A 187 -21.35 20.84 5.89
C PRO A 187 -20.98 19.43 5.44
N GLY A 188 -20.88 19.19 4.12
CA GLY A 188 -20.49 17.89 3.56
C GLY A 188 -19.06 17.51 3.91
N VAL A 189 -18.12 18.46 3.76
CA VAL A 189 -16.71 18.29 4.14
C VAL A 189 -16.59 18.00 5.64
N ARG A 190 -17.28 18.76 6.49
CA ARG A 190 -17.26 18.55 7.95
C ARG A 190 -17.75 17.15 8.34
N ARG A 191 -18.86 16.70 7.73
CA ARG A 191 -19.42 15.36 7.99
C ARG A 191 -18.44 14.26 7.57
N ALA A 192 -17.84 14.39 6.39
CA ALA A 192 -16.85 13.43 5.90
C ALA A 192 -15.62 13.39 6.83
N MET A 193 -15.12 14.56 7.24
CA MET A 193 -14.00 14.68 8.18
C MET A 193 -14.28 14.01 9.52
N GLN A 194 -15.45 14.25 10.12
CA GLN A 194 -15.82 13.64 11.41
C GLN A 194 -15.89 12.11 11.30
N GLN A 195 -16.51 11.60 10.23
CA GLN A 195 -16.60 10.16 10.00
C GLN A 195 -15.23 9.52 9.78
N GLN A 196 -14.39 10.14 8.96
CA GLN A 196 -13.05 9.62 8.68
C GLN A 196 -12.15 9.75 9.90
N LEU A 197 -12.23 10.83 10.69
CA LEU A 197 -11.47 10.96 11.92
C LEU A 197 -11.79 9.85 12.92
N ALA A 198 -13.07 9.49 13.10
CA ALA A 198 -13.46 8.36 13.95
C ALA A 198 -12.84 7.03 13.47
N VAL A 199 -12.86 6.78 12.14
CA VAL A 199 -12.20 5.62 11.55
C VAL A 199 -10.68 5.67 11.76
N GLY A 200 -10.07 6.85 11.58
CA GLY A 200 -8.64 7.08 11.76
C GLY A 200 -8.18 6.87 13.20
N LEU A 201 -9.01 7.21 14.19
CA LEU A 201 -8.72 6.92 15.61
C LEU A 201 -8.66 5.41 15.87
N LEU A 202 -9.61 4.65 15.35
CA LEU A 202 -9.65 3.19 15.51
C LEU A 202 -8.51 2.51 14.76
N LEU A 203 -8.28 2.90 13.51
CA LEU A 203 -7.17 2.37 12.70
C LEU A 203 -5.82 2.75 13.30
N GLY A 204 -5.67 4.01 13.73
CA GLY A 204 -4.47 4.51 14.37
C GLY A 204 -4.15 3.71 15.64
N ALA A 205 -5.14 3.47 16.50
CA ALA A 205 -4.94 2.69 17.72
C ALA A 205 -4.53 1.24 17.42
N GLY A 206 -5.20 0.60 16.46
CA GLY A 206 -4.87 -0.77 16.04
C GLY A 206 -3.47 -0.88 15.43
N LEU A 207 -3.13 0.03 14.53
CA LEU A 207 -1.81 0.08 13.89
C LEU A 207 -0.70 0.43 14.89
N ALA A 208 -0.94 1.34 15.82
CA ALA A 208 0.00 1.68 16.88
C ALA A 208 0.26 0.49 17.81
N ALA A 209 -0.77 -0.26 18.19
CA ALA A 209 -0.62 -1.47 18.99
C ALA A 209 0.19 -2.55 18.26
N GLY A 210 -0.14 -2.83 16.99
CA GLY A 210 0.62 -3.78 16.16
C GLY A 210 2.06 -3.32 15.91
N GLY A 211 2.25 -2.03 15.66
CA GLY A 211 3.54 -1.39 15.48
C GLY A 211 4.41 -1.47 16.73
N TRP A 212 3.83 -1.22 17.90
CA TRP A 212 4.52 -1.36 19.19
C TRP A 212 5.07 -2.77 19.38
N VAL A 213 4.23 -3.79 19.16
CA VAL A 213 4.65 -5.20 19.26
C VAL A 213 5.76 -5.50 18.27
N ARG A 214 5.62 -5.05 17.01
CA ARG A 214 6.64 -5.26 15.97
C ARG A 214 7.99 -4.65 16.34
N VAL A 215 8.00 -3.43 16.87
CA VAL A 215 9.22 -2.73 17.28
C VAL A 215 9.83 -3.40 18.51
N TYR A 216 9.01 -3.71 19.51
CA TYR A 216 9.47 -4.38 20.73
C TYR A 216 10.12 -5.73 20.42
N LEU A 217 9.53 -6.54 19.54
CA LEU A 217 10.10 -7.82 19.11
C LEU A 217 11.42 -7.67 18.33
N THR A 218 11.68 -6.52 17.71
CA THR A 218 12.91 -6.30 16.93
C THR A 218 14.03 -5.70 17.76
N ASN A 219 13.71 -4.74 18.62
CA ASN A 219 14.70 -3.94 19.33
C ASN A 219 14.80 -4.28 20.83
N GLY A 220 13.79 -4.94 21.41
CA GLY A 220 13.74 -5.31 22.83
C GLY A 220 13.54 -4.13 23.80
N ASN A 221 13.59 -2.89 23.31
CA ASN A 221 13.45 -1.69 24.15
C ASN A 221 12.02 -1.13 24.10
N ALA A 222 11.34 -1.15 25.25
CA ALA A 222 9.98 -0.64 25.40
C ALA A 222 9.86 0.88 25.20
N LEU A 223 10.89 1.67 25.51
CA LEU A 223 10.88 3.13 25.30
C LEU A 223 10.85 3.45 23.80
N ASN A 224 11.73 2.82 23.02
CA ASN A 224 11.77 2.98 21.56
C ASN A 224 10.47 2.51 20.91
N ALA A 225 9.94 1.36 21.34
CA ALA A 225 8.66 0.85 20.88
C ALA A 225 7.51 1.83 21.15
N THR A 226 7.49 2.45 22.33
CA THR A 226 6.47 3.43 22.72
C THR A 226 6.58 4.69 21.88
N ALA A 227 7.78 5.27 21.74
CA ALA A 227 8.01 6.47 20.92
C ALA A 227 7.55 6.27 19.47
N ILE A 228 7.93 5.13 18.85
CA ILE A 228 7.57 4.80 17.46
C ILE A 228 6.08 4.49 17.32
N SER A 229 5.44 3.88 18.32
CA SER A 229 4.00 3.60 18.28
C SER A 229 3.15 4.88 18.38
N ILE A 230 3.57 5.84 19.22
CA ILE A 230 2.90 7.14 19.35
C ILE A 230 3.06 7.93 18.05
N SER A 231 4.25 7.94 17.45
CA SER A 231 4.44 8.59 16.16
C SER A 231 3.58 7.95 15.08
N LEU A 232 3.50 6.61 15.02
CA LEU A 232 2.61 5.89 14.08
C LEU A 232 1.14 6.30 14.24
N PHE A 233 0.65 6.38 15.48
CA PHE A 233 -0.71 6.83 15.76
C PHE A 233 -0.97 8.23 15.19
N LEU A 234 -0.08 9.18 15.47
CA LEU A 234 -0.20 10.57 15.00
C LEU A 234 -0.10 10.67 13.48
N ILE A 235 0.78 9.88 12.86
CA ILE A 235 0.94 9.82 11.40
C ILE A 235 -0.34 9.32 10.73
N VAL A 236 -0.96 8.25 11.27
CA VAL A 236 -2.22 7.72 10.72
C VAL A 236 -3.34 8.76 10.86
N LEU A 237 -3.44 9.44 12.00
CA LEU A 237 -4.44 10.50 12.17
C LEU A 237 -4.24 11.67 11.19
N CYS A 238 -3.02 12.18 11.08
CA CYS A 238 -2.67 13.23 10.14
C CYS A 238 -2.98 12.80 8.70
N SER A 239 -2.64 11.56 8.37
CA SER A 239 -2.88 10.98 7.05
C SER A 239 -4.35 10.87 6.69
N VAL A 240 -5.20 10.41 7.62
CA VAL A 240 -6.64 10.32 7.38
C VAL A 240 -7.26 11.71 7.19
N VAL A 241 -6.81 12.71 7.95
CA VAL A 241 -7.24 14.10 7.78
C VAL A 241 -6.79 14.64 6.41
N ALA A 242 -5.52 14.48 6.05
CA ALA A 242 -4.99 14.91 4.76
C ALA A 242 -5.68 14.19 3.60
N GLY A 243 -5.84 12.87 3.69
CA GLY A 243 -6.48 12.03 2.69
C GLY A 243 -7.96 12.33 2.49
N THR A 244 -8.66 12.74 3.56
CA THR A 244 -10.05 13.16 3.46
C THR A 244 -10.16 14.59 2.89
N GLY A 245 -9.28 15.49 3.30
CA GLY A 245 -9.36 16.92 2.97
C GLY A 245 -8.87 17.26 1.58
N LEU A 246 -7.80 16.61 1.12
CA LEU A 246 -7.15 16.97 -0.13
C LEU A 246 -8.08 16.80 -1.36
N PRO A 247 -8.84 15.69 -1.52
CA PRO A 247 -9.78 15.57 -2.63
C PRO A 247 -10.85 16.68 -2.65
N PHE A 248 -11.35 17.10 -1.49
CA PHE A 248 -12.29 18.23 -1.41
C PHE A 248 -11.63 19.56 -1.75
N ALA A 249 -10.37 19.76 -1.36
CA ALA A 249 -9.61 20.96 -1.69
C ALA A 249 -9.35 21.05 -3.21
N LEU A 250 -8.94 19.94 -3.84
CA LEU A 250 -8.74 19.85 -5.28
C LEU A 250 -10.05 20.08 -6.05
N ALA A 251 -11.14 19.43 -5.62
CA ALA A 251 -12.46 19.61 -6.22
C ALA A 251 -12.92 21.08 -6.17
N LYS A 252 -12.66 21.78 -5.06
CA LYS A 252 -12.97 23.22 -4.94
C LYS A 252 -12.07 24.11 -5.79
N ALA A 253 -10.82 23.71 -6.02
CA ALA A 253 -9.87 24.41 -6.86
C ALA A 253 -10.07 24.13 -8.37
N GLY A 254 -11.02 23.26 -8.74
CA GLY A 254 -11.23 22.84 -10.13
C GLY A 254 -10.15 21.90 -10.67
N VAL A 255 -9.32 21.32 -9.79
CA VAL A 255 -8.29 20.33 -10.15
C VAL A 255 -8.88 18.93 -9.96
N ASP A 256 -8.55 18.00 -10.87
CA ASP A 256 -9.00 16.61 -10.78
C ASP A 256 -8.62 15.97 -9.42
N PRO A 257 -9.61 15.55 -8.61
CA PRO A 257 -9.38 14.88 -7.34
C PRO A 257 -8.60 13.56 -7.46
N ALA A 258 -8.51 12.94 -8.64
CA ALA A 258 -7.72 11.73 -8.88
C ALA A 258 -6.23 11.91 -8.55
N ASN A 259 -5.70 13.14 -8.66
CA ASN A 259 -4.31 13.46 -8.32
C ASN A 259 -4.03 13.51 -6.81
N ALA A 260 -5.06 13.39 -5.96
CA ALA A 260 -4.89 13.41 -4.51
C ALA A 260 -3.99 12.27 -4.02
N GLY A 261 -4.09 11.06 -4.60
CA GLY A 261 -3.36 9.89 -4.09
C GLY A 261 -1.83 10.06 -4.11
N THR A 262 -1.27 10.46 -5.25
CA THR A 262 0.17 10.71 -5.37
C THR A 262 0.63 11.89 -4.52
N SER A 263 -0.20 12.93 -4.40
CA SER A 263 0.06 14.09 -3.57
C SER A 263 0.07 13.76 -2.07
N ILE A 264 -0.85 12.91 -1.61
CA ILE A 264 -0.93 12.46 -0.22
C ILE A 264 0.34 11.72 0.17
N GLN A 265 0.85 10.84 -0.70
CA GLN A 265 2.09 10.13 -0.41
C GLN A 265 3.24 11.11 -0.14
N VAL A 266 3.44 12.12 -0.99
CA VAL A 266 4.51 13.12 -0.78
C VAL A 266 4.29 13.94 0.49
N ILE A 267 3.05 14.33 0.77
CA ILE A 267 2.72 15.02 2.03
C ILE A 267 3.09 14.13 3.22
N MET A 268 2.78 12.83 3.16
CA MET A 268 3.09 11.88 4.23
C MET A 268 4.58 11.56 4.34
N ASP A 269 5.34 11.61 3.26
CA ASP A 269 6.80 11.46 3.31
C ASP A 269 7.46 12.60 4.11
N ILE A 270 6.97 13.83 3.95
CA ILE A 270 7.52 14.99 4.66
C ILE A 270 6.97 15.06 6.09
N THR A 271 5.63 15.03 6.23
CA THR A 271 4.97 15.17 7.53
C THR A 271 5.19 13.95 8.42
N GLY A 272 5.26 12.75 7.85
CA GLY A 272 5.51 11.51 8.58
C GLY A 272 6.91 11.46 9.18
N VAL A 273 7.93 11.89 8.42
CA VAL A 273 9.29 12.08 8.95
C VAL A 273 9.31 13.11 10.06
N LEU A 274 8.69 14.28 9.84
CA LEU A 274 8.62 15.35 10.84
C LEU A 274 7.95 14.88 12.14
N ILE A 275 6.78 14.26 12.05
CA ILE A 275 6.04 13.74 13.21
C ILE A 275 6.87 12.67 13.93
N THR A 276 7.55 11.80 13.19
CA THR A 276 8.42 10.77 13.79
C THR A 276 9.56 11.42 14.58
N CYS A 277 10.35 12.27 13.93
CA CYS A 277 11.49 12.92 14.58
C CYS A 277 11.06 13.77 15.78
N ALA A 278 10.01 14.59 15.64
CA ALA A 278 9.50 15.42 16.73
C ALA A 278 8.97 14.58 17.90
N THR A 279 8.19 13.53 17.63
CA THR A 279 7.65 12.66 18.68
C THR A 279 8.76 11.89 19.37
N CYS A 280 9.70 11.32 18.63
CA CYS A 280 10.83 10.59 19.19
C CYS A 280 11.72 11.52 20.04
N HIS A 281 12.02 12.73 19.58
CA HIS A 281 12.76 13.71 20.37
C HIS A 281 12.05 14.03 21.69
N LEU A 282 10.75 14.33 21.65
CA LEU A 282 9.98 14.65 22.85
C LEU A 282 9.88 13.47 23.82
N VAL A 283 9.63 12.26 23.32
CA VAL A 283 9.45 11.08 24.17
C VAL A 283 10.78 10.63 24.74
N LEU A 284 11.84 10.55 23.93
CA LEU A 284 13.13 10.02 24.37
C LEU A 284 13.85 10.98 25.31
N ASP A 285 13.83 12.29 25.05
CA ASP A 285 14.52 13.26 25.91
C ASP A 285 13.80 13.48 27.23
N GLN A 286 12.47 13.60 27.22
CA GLN A 286 11.70 13.88 28.44
C GLN A 286 11.60 12.64 29.35
N LEU A 287 11.48 11.43 28.79
CA LEU A 287 11.47 10.21 29.61
C LEU A 287 12.88 9.83 30.10
N ALA A 288 13.93 10.07 29.31
CA ALA A 288 15.31 9.87 29.80
C ALA A 288 15.67 10.86 30.91
N ALA A 289 15.22 12.11 30.81
CA ALA A 289 15.38 13.11 31.88
C ALA A 289 14.53 12.81 33.12
N GLY A 290 13.33 12.24 32.96
CA GLY A 290 12.48 11.83 34.07
C GLY A 290 13.01 10.63 34.86
N LEU A 291 13.73 9.71 34.21
CA LEU A 291 14.34 8.53 34.84
C LEU A 291 15.69 8.81 35.50
N SER A 292 16.37 9.93 35.20
CA SER A 292 17.64 10.31 35.85
C SER A 292 17.46 11.11 37.15
N VAL A 293 16.22 11.54 37.43
CA VAL A 293 15.85 12.31 38.63
C VAL A 293 15.10 11.45 39.67
N ALA A 294 14.72 10.21 39.32
CA ALA A 294 14.06 9.24 40.20
C ALA A 294 15.05 8.16 40.70
#